data_AF-A0A645G985-F1
#
_entry.id   AF-A0A645G985-F1
#
_cell.length_a   1.000
_cell.length_b   1.000
_cell.length_c   1.000
_cell.angle_alpha   90.00
_cell.angle_beta   90.00
_cell.angle_gamma   90.00
#
_symmetry.space_group_name_H-M   'P 1'
#
loop_
_entity.id
_entity.type
_entity.pdbx_description
1 polymer ?
#
loop_
_entity_poly.entity_id
_entity_poly.type
_entity_poly.pdbx_seq_one_letter_code
_entity_poly.pdbx_strand_id
1 'polypeptide(L)'
;MLIEHSFAQARALGYDVVVIFGNPGNYVGRGFISCKKGNICLGDGTFPTAMMVLELKANALDGRKWIYRQSPVLELSEAEAERYDETLEPMEKKRLPSQEEFYILSNSILR
;
A
#
# COMPACT_ATOMS: atom_id res chain seq x y z
N MET A 1 -4.44 3.16 -17.42
CA MET A 1 -3.14 3.19 -16.70
C MET A 1 -2.86 1.85 -16.04
N LEU A 2 -1.61 1.54 -15.66
CA LEU A 2 -1.22 0.25 -15.05
C LEU A 2 -2.09 -0.11 -13.83
N ILE A 3 -2.33 0.84 -12.93
CA ILE A 3 -3.11 0.61 -11.71
C ILE A 3 -4.56 0.18 -11.99
N GLU A 4 -5.22 0.80 -12.99
CA GLU A 4 -6.60 0.46 -13.37
C GLU A 4 -6.68 -0.92 -14.03
N HIS A 5 -5.67 -1.27 -14.83
CA HIS A 5 -5.53 -2.60 -15.41
C HIS A 5 -5.35 -3.65 -14.31
N SER A 6 -4.50 -3.38 -13.31
CA SER A 6 -4.33 -4.27 -12.15
C SER A 6 -5.63 -4.48 -11.38
N PHE A 7 -6.48 -3.45 -11.24
CA PHE A 7 -7.79 -3.62 -10.61
C PHE A 7 -8.73 -4.51 -11.41
N ALA A 8 -8.73 -4.39 -12.74
CA ALA A 8 -9.51 -5.27 -13.61
C ALA A 8 -9.04 -6.72 -13.46
N GLN A 9 -7.73 -6.95 -13.45
CA GLN A 9 -7.15 -8.27 -13.27
C GLN A 9 -7.48 -8.86 -11.89
N ALA A 10 -7.36 -8.07 -10.82
CA ALA A 10 -7.68 -8.51 -9.47
C ALA A 10 -9.17 -8.89 -9.33
N ARG A 11 -10.08 -8.14 -9.95
CA ARG A 11 -11.50 -8.52 -10.04
C ARG A 11 -11.71 -9.84 -10.77
N ALA A 12 -11.04 -10.04 -11.90
CA ALA A 12 -11.14 -11.28 -12.68
C ALA A 12 -10.65 -12.51 -11.90
N LEU A 13 -9.67 -12.33 -11.02
CA LEU A 13 -9.15 -13.36 -10.12
C LEU A 13 -10.02 -13.57 -8.86
N GLY A 14 -11.09 -12.79 -8.67
CA GLY A 14 -12.03 -12.95 -7.56
C GLY A 14 -11.62 -12.27 -6.26
N TYR A 15 -10.68 -11.32 -6.29
CA TYR A 15 -10.33 -10.54 -5.10
C TYR A 15 -11.38 -9.46 -4.81
N ASP A 16 -11.72 -9.29 -3.53
CA ASP A 16 -12.75 -8.35 -3.09
C ASP A 16 -12.22 -6.92 -2.86
N VAL A 17 -10.95 -6.79 -2.44
CA VAL A 17 -10.33 -5.50 -2.07
C VAL A 17 -8.86 -5.45 -2.47
N VAL A 18 -8.33 -4.23 -2.57
CA VAL A 18 -6.88 -3.95 -2.68
C VAL A 18 -6.46 -3.12 -1.50
N VAL A 19 -5.43 -3.57 -0.77
CA VAL A 19 -4.76 -2.80 0.29
C VAL A 19 -3.41 -2.33 -0.21
N ILE A 20 -3.05 -1.08 0.07
CA ILE A 20 -1.77 -0.50 -0.32
C ILE A 20 -1.21 0.41 0.76
N PHE A 21 0.11 0.49 0.85
CA PHE A 21 0.85 1.51 1.59
C PHE A 21 1.42 2.54 0.60
N GLY A 22 1.17 3.82 0.83
CA GLY A 22 1.66 4.87 -0.04
C GLY A 22 1.20 6.27 0.35
N ASN A 23 1.63 7.28 -0.40
CA ASN A 23 1.18 8.66 -0.21
C ASN A 23 -0.29 8.81 -0.66
N PRO A 24 -1.23 9.22 0.21
CA PRO A 24 -2.63 9.40 -0.15
C PRO A 24 -2.88 10.29 -1.37
N GLY A 25 -2.02 11.29 -1.62
CA GLY A 25 -2.09 12.17 -2.79
C GLY A 25 -2.08 11.43 -4.13
N ASN A 26 -1.51 10.23 -4.18
CA ASN A 26 -1.43 9.43 -5.41
C ASN A 26 -2.65 8.51 -5.62
N TYR A 27 -3.38 8.18 -4.56
CA TYR A 27 -4.33 7.04 -4.57
C TYR A 27 -5.77 7.43 -4.28
N VAL A 28 -6.02 8.48 -3.48
CA VAL A 28 -7.39 8.89 -3.13
C VAL A 28 -8.21 9.27 -4.38
N GLY A 29 -7.58 9.94 -5.36
CA GLY A 29 -8.21 10.25 -6.66
C GLY A 29 -8.55 9.03 -7.51
N ARG A 30 -8.11 7.83 -7.12
CA ARG A 30 -8.43 6.55 -7.76
C ARG A 30 -9.45 5.70 -6.99
N GLY A 31 -10.05 6.26 -5.94
CA GLY A 31 -11.10 5.61 -5.15
C GLY A 31 -10.60 4.88 -3.90
N PHE A 32 -9.31 5.01 -3.56
CA PHE A 32 -8.83 4.52 -2.27
C PHE A 32 -9.33 5.38 -1.12
N ILE A 33 -9.63 4.74 0.01
CA ILE A 33 -9.95 5.37 1.29
C ILE A 33 -8.95 4.91 2.35
N SER A 34 -8.85 5.63 3.46
CA SER A 34 -8.07 5.17 4.62
C SER A 34 -8.58 3.82 5.12
N CYS A 35 -7.67 2.90 5.45
CA CYS A 35 -8.00 1.63 6.08
C CYS A 35 -8.74 1.79 7.41
N LYS A 36 -8.61 2.94 8.10
CA LYS A 36 -9.43 3.26 9.29
C LYS A 36 -10.92 3.30 8.96
N LYS A 37 -11.30 3.85 7.80
CA LYS A 37 -12.70 3.88 7.33
C LYS A 37 -13.20 2.48 6.94
N GLY A 38 -12.31 1.62 6.47
CA GLY A 38 -12.59 0.21 6.18
C GLY A 38 -12.49 -0.73 7.38
N ASN A 39 -12.19 -0.23 8.57
CA ASN A 39 -11.93 -1.00 9.80
C ASN A 39 -10.85 -2.09 9.63
N ILE A 40 -9.81 -1.79 8.84
CA ILE A 40 -8.64 -2.66 8.62
C ILE A 40 -7.44 -2.09 9.38
N CYS A 41 -6.90 -2.83 10.34
CA CYS A 41 -5.76 -2.41 11.15
C CYS A 41 -4.55 -3.34 10.98
N LEU A 42 -3.41 -2.94 11.52
CA LEU A 42 -2.27 -3.85 11.72
C LEU A 42 -2.53 -4.80 12.90
N GLY A 43 -1.64 -5.78 13.10
CA GLY A 43 -1.74 -6.76 14.18
C GLY A 43 -1.77 -6.15 15.59
N ASP A 44 -1.16 -4.98 15.76
CA ASP A 44 -1.16 -4.19 17.01
C ASP A 44 -2.40 -3.29 17.17
N GLY A 45 -3.32 -3.31 16.21
CA GLY A 45 -4.54 -2.51 16.22
C GLY A 45 -4.37 -1.08 15.70
N THR A 46 -3.19 -0.69 15.25
CA THR A 46 -2.95 0.65 14.70
C THR A 46 -3.48 0.80 13.28
N PHE A 47 -3.77 2.05 12.90
CA PHE A 47 -4.20 2.43 11.56
C PHE A 47 -3.16 3.37 10.93
N PRO A 48 -2.15 2.85 10.21
CA PRO A 48 -1.14 3.69 9.58
C PRO A 48 -1.76 4.69 8.60
N THR A 49 -1.30 5.94 8.62
CA THR A 49 -1.82 7.00 7.75
C THR A 49 -1.61 6.67 6.27
N ALA A 50 -0.47 6.04 5.95
CA ALA A 50 -0.13 5.61 4.60
C ALA A 50 -0.91 4.38 4.11
N MET A 51 -1.70 3.71 4.97
CA MET A 51 -2.41 2.48 4.63
C MET A 51 -3.83 2.76 4.14
N MET A 52 -4.12 2.32 2.92
CA MET A 52 -5.38 2.59 2.24
C MET A 52 -5.98 1.33 1.64
N VAL A 53 -7.29 1.35 1.44
CA VAL A 53 -8.05 0.25 0.84
C VAL A 53 -8.95 0.76 -0.28
N LEU A 54 -9.10 -0.04 -1.32
CA LEU A 54 -10.09 0.13 -2.37
C LEU A 54 -10.92 -1.14 -2.48
N GLU A 55 -12.24 -1.00 -2.43
CA GLU A 55 -13.16 -2.09 -2.71
C GLU A 55 -13.22 -2.37 -4.22
N LEU A 56 -12.87 -3.59 -4.62
CA LEU A 56 -13.05 -4.05 -6.00
C LEU A 56 -14.49 -4.47 -6.26
N LYS A 57 -15.16 -4.98 -5.21
CA LYS A 57 -16.57 -5.34 -5.16
C LYS A 57 -17.26 -4.44 -4.12
N ALA A 58 -18.38 -3.83 -4.51
CA ALA A 58 -19.14 -2.96 -3.63
C ALA A 58 -19.57 -3.68 -2.34
N ASN A 59 -19.36 -3.03 -1.19
CA ASN A 59 -19.72 -3.54 0.13
C ASN A 59 -18.98 -4.85 0.51
N ALA A 60 -17.77 -5.03 0.01
CA ALA A 60 -16.89 -6.12 0.42
C ALA A 60 -16.46 -6.01 1.90
N LEU A 61 -16.28 -4.78 2.38
CA LEU A 61 -16.01 -4.43 3.77
C LEU A 61 -17.34 -4.17 4.47
N ASP A 62 -17.82 -5.18 5.18
CA ASP A 62 -19.10 -5.18 5.88
C ASP A 62 -19.04 -4.57 7.30
N GLY A 63 -18.03 -3.73 7.56
CA GLY A 63 -17.81 -3.06 8.85
C GLY A 63 -17.13 -3.90 9.92
N ARG A 64 -16.92 -5.21 9.68
CA ARG A 64 -16.12 -6.05 10.59
C ARG A 64 -14.69 -5.51 10.71
N LYS A 65 -14.07 -5.78 11.85
CA LYS A 65 -12.66 -5.48 12.06
C LYS A 65 -11.81 -6.51 11.31
N TRP A 66 -10.92 -6.03 10.46
CA TRP A 66 -9.95 -6.84 9.74
C TRP A 66 -8.54 -6.53 10.23
N ILE A 67 -7.68 -7.55 10.21
CA ILE A 67 -6.25 -7.41 10.49
C ILE A 67 -5.51 -7.68 9.19
N TYR A 68 -4.81 -6.67 8.68
CA TYR A 68 -3.92 -6.84 7.55
C TYR A 68 -2.72 -7.69 7.95
N ARG A 69 -2.40 -8.68 7.11
CA ARG A 69 -1.21 -9.50 7.22
C ARG A 69 -0.44 -9.36 5.93
N GLN A 70 0.78 -8.85 6.04
CA GLN A 70 1.68 -8.71 4.91
C GLN A 70 2.03 -10.10 4.36
N SER A 71 2.11 -10.20 3.03
CA SER A 71 2.60 -11.41 2.38
C SER A 71 4.10 -11.57 2.64
N PRO A 72 4.60 -12.78 2.98
CA PRO A 72 6.03 -13.03 3.16
C PRO A 72 6.87 -12.67 1.93
N VAL A 73 6.27 -12.60 0.73
CA VAL A 73 6.98 -12.17 -0.49
C VAL A 73 7.45 -10.71 -0.44
N LEU A 74 6.94 -9.92 0.51
CA LEU A 74 7.36 -8.55 0.76
C LEU A 74 8.48 -8.46 1.82
N GLU A 75 8.90 -9.59 2.39
CA GLU A 75 10.12 -9.68 3.21
C GLU A 75 11.32 -9.80 2.26
N LEU A 76 11.91 -8.66 1.92
CA LEU A 76 13.04 -8.57 1.01
C LEU A 76 14.34 -8.36 1.80
N SER A 77 15.42 -9.01 1.37
CA SER A 77 16.76 -8.72 1.88
C SER A 77 17.29 -7.46 1.18
N GLU A 78 17.68 -6.46 1.98
CA GLU A 78 18.36 -5.26 1.45
C GLU A 78 19.61 -5.63 0.64
N ALA A 79 20.38 -6.62 1.11
CA ALA A 79 21.57 -7.09 0.41
C ALA A 79 21.25 -7.82 -0.92
N GLU A 80 20.10 -8.50 -1.03
CA GLU A 80 19.65 -9.07 -2.31
C GLU A 80 19.19 -7.99 -3.28
N ALA A 81 18.48 -6.99 -2.78
CA ALA A 81 18.03 -5.85 -3.58
C ALA A 81 19.24 -5.06 -4.13
N GLU A 82 20.25 -4.81 -3.30
CA GLU A 82 21.49 -4.14 -3.73
C GLU A 82 22.23 -4.95 -4.79
N ARG A 83 22.38 -6.28 -4.63
CA ARG A 83 22.99 -7.14 -5.64
C ARG A 83 22.25 -7.13 -6.97
N TYR A 84 20.91 -7.04 -6.93
CA TYR A 84 20.11 -6.94 -8.14
C TYR A 84 20.30 -5.58 -8.82
N ASP A 85 20.29 -4.47 -8.06
CA ASP A 85 20.53 -3.13 -8.58
C ASP A 85 21.90 -3.01 -9.28
N GLU A 86 22.93 -3.69 -8.80
CA GLU A 86 24.26 -3.75 -9.43
C GLU A 86 24.26 -4.39 -10.84
N THR A 87 23.21 -5.16 -11.18
CA THR A 87 23.05 -5.76 -12.52
C THR A 87 22.44 -4.81 -13.55
N LEU A 88 21.93 -3.65 -13.10
CA LEU A 88 21.27 -2.65 -13.94
C LEU A 88 22.22 -1.52 -14.31
N GLU A 89 21.83 -0.72 -15.31
CA GLU A 89 22.55 0.51 -15.65
C GLU A 89 22.59 1.44 -14.42
N PRO A 90 23.77 1.94 -14.01
CA PRO A 90 23.89 2.76 -12.80
C PRO A 90 23.03 4.03 -12.85
N MET A 91 22.27 4.27 -11.79
CA MET A 91 21.45 5.47 -11.61
C MET A 91 21.88 6.24 -10.35
N GLU A 92 21.91 7.57 -10.44
CA GLU A 92 22.21 8.44 -9.30
C GLU A 92 21.10 8.35 -8.24
N LYS A 93 21.47 7.99 -7.00
CA LYS A 93 20.55 7.99 -5.85
C LYS A 93 20.25 9.42 -5.39
N LYS A 94 19.07 9.94 -5.74
CA LYS A 94 18.62 11.30 -5.34
C LYS A 94 17.94 11.32 -3.97
N ARG A 95 18.08 12.45 -3.27
CA ARG A 95 17.24 12.82 -2.11
C ARG A 95 16.37 14.01 -2.48
N LEU A 96 15.05 13.81 -2.47
CA LEU A 96 14.06 14.84 -2.80
C LEU A 96 13.13 15.07 -1.59
N PRO A 97 12.38 16.18 -1.56
CA PRO A 97 11.43 16.45 -0.47
C PRO A 97 10.36 15.36 -0.29
N SER A 98 10.00 14.65 -1.36
CA SER A 98 9.03 13.55 -1.32
C SER A 98 9.42 12.41 -0.38
N GLN A 99 10.73 12.18 -0.18
CA GLN A 99 11.22 11.17 0.75
C GLN A 99 10.91 11.57 2.19
N GLU A 100 11.06 12.85 2.55
CA GLU A 100 10.74 13.37 3.88
C GLU A 100 9.22 13.35 4.12
N GLU A 101 8.44 13.78 3.12
CA GLU A 101 6.97 13.71 3.19
C GLU A 101 6.50 12.26 3.43
N PHE A 102 7.04 11.32 2.67
CA PHE A 102 6.66 9.92 2.83
C PHE A 102 7.18 9.33 4.15
N TYR A 103 8.34 9.74 4.64
CA TYR A 103 8.85 9.34 5.95
C TYR A 103 7.90 9.75 7.08
N ILE A 104 7.37 10.98 7.06
CA ILE A 104 6.37 11.43 8.03
C ILE A 104 5.10 10.57 7.93
N LEU A 105 4.62 10.33 6.71
CA LEU A 105 3.41 9.53 6.47
C LEU A 105 3.57 8.08 6.95
N SER A 106 4.69 7.43 6.63
CA SER A 106 4.96 6.02 6.99
C SER A 106 5.16 5.83 8.49
N ASN A 107 5.53 6.88 9.22
CA ASN A 107 5.72 6.87 10.67
C ASN A 107 4.55 7.47 11.45
N SER A 108 3.40 7.71 10.80
CA SER A 108 2.22 8.30 11.44
C SER A 108 1.03 7.34 11.45
N ILE A 109 0.15 7.52 12.44
CA ILE A 109 -1.07 6.73 12.63
C ILE A 109 -2.28 7.64 12.79
N LEU A 110 -3.44 7.15 12.35
CA LEU A 110 -4.72 7.79 12.58
C LEU A 110 -5.30 7.35 13.93
N ARG A 111 -5.66 8.32 14.77
CA ARG A 111 -6.32 8.11 16.07
C ARG A 111 -7.81 8.13 15.93
#